data_AF-W1YN19-F1
#
_entry.id   AF-W1YN19-F1
#
_cell.length_a   1.000
_cell.length_b   1.000
_cell.length_c   1.000
_cell.angle_alpha   90.00
_cell.angle_beta   90.00
_cell.angle_gamma   90.00
#
_symmetry.space_group_name_H-M   'P 1'
#
loop_
_entity.id
_entity.type
_entity.pdbx_description
1 polymer ?
#
loop_
_entity_poly.entity_id
_entity_poly.type
_entity_poly.pdbx_seq_one_letter_code
_entity_poly.pdbx_strand_id
1 'polypeptide(L)' 'MTTHVTPGPSGTALVIGEALVDVVLNEGAEPQEIPGGSPANVALGLARLGRDAELDCWIGKALRGLALR' A
#
# COMPACT_ATOMS: atom_id res chain seq x y z
N MET A 1 4.13 -6.65 -32.35
CA MET A 1 3.80 -5.85 -31.15
C MET A 1 3.67 -6.84 -29.98
N THR A 2 4.78 -7.18 -29.34
CA THR A 2 4.84 -8.17 -28.27
C THR A 2 4.74 -7.46 -26.93
N THR A 3 3.62 -7.63 -26.23
CA THR A 3 3.46 -7.18 -24.85
C THR A 3 4.30 -8.06 -23.95
N HIS A 4 5.47 -7.56 -23.54
CA HIS A 4 6.31 -8.22 -22.54
C HIS A 4 5.70 -7.94 -21.16
N VAL A 5 4.71 -8.73 -20.76
CA VAL A 5 4.33 -8.84 -19.35
C VAL A 5 5.39 -9.72 -18.71
N THR A 6 6.31 -9.12 -17.95
CA THR A 6 7.23 -9.90 -17.11
C THR A 6 6.38 -10.62 -16.07
N PRO A 7 6.25 -11.96 -16.09
CA PRO A 7 5.43 -12.64 -15.11
C PRO A 7 6.17 -12.56 -13.78
N GLY A 8 5.58 -11.87 -12.79
CA GLY A 8 5.96 -12.10 -11.40
C GLY A 8 5.76 -13.60 -11.07
N PRO A 9 6.58 -14.21 -10.19
CA PRO A 9 6.45 -15.63 -9.88
C PRO A 9 5.03 -15.96 -9.41
N SER A 10 4.41 -17.00 -9.99
CA SER A 10 3.09 -17.49 -9.59
C SER A 10 3.01 -17.73 -8.08
N GLY A 11 1.96 -17.26 -7.43
CA GLY A 11 1.69 -17.49 -6.00
C GLY A 11 1.19 -16.24 -5.26
N THR A 12 0.61 -16.47 -4.08
CA THR A 12 0.09 -15.42 -3.20
C THR A 12 1.19 -14.84 -2.29
N ALA A 13 1.00 -13.62 -1.79
CA ALA A 13 1.82 -13.04 -0.72
C ALA A 13 0.93 -12.48 0.40
N LEU A 14 1.11 -13.00 1.61
CA LEU A 14 0.56 -12.39 2.82
C LEU A 14 1.60 -11.46 3.43
N VAL A 15 1.26 -10.18 3.53
CA VAL A 15 2.08 -9.16 4.17
C VAL A 15 1.43 -8.82 5.51
N ILE A 16 2.19 -8.93 6.60
CA ILE A 16 1.68 -8.67 7.95
C ILE A 16 2.40 -7.45 8.53
N GLY A 17 1.67 -6.49 9.08
CA GLY A 17 2.27 -5.35 9.76
C GLY A 17 1.36 -4.13 9.82
N GLU A 18 1.90 -2.95 9.52
CA GLU A 18 1.17 -1.69 9.60
C GLU A 18 0.66 -1.13 8.25
N ALA A 19 -0.49 -0.47 8.33
CA ALA A 19 -0.93 0.57 7.41
C ALA A 19 -1.14 1.86 8.22
N LEU A 20 -0.58 2.96 7.75
CA LEU A 20 -0.56 4.24 8.43
C LEU A 20 -1.05 5.36 7.49
N VAL A 21 -1.33 6.53 8.06
CA VAL A 21 -1.50 7.76 7.28
C VAL A 21 -0.24 8.59 7.43
N ASP A 22 0.48 8.77 6.33
CA ASP A 22 1.66 9.62 6.26
C ASP A 22 1.20 11.07 6.02
N VAL A 23 1.71 12.00 6.84
CA VAL A 23 1.50 13.44 6.67
C VAL A 23 2.71 14.01 5.94
N VAL A 24 2.54 14.33 4.66
CA VAL A 24 3.58 14.87 3.79
C VAL A 24 3.55 16.39 3.88
N LEU A 25 4.69 16.98 4.23
CA LEU A 25 4.89 18.42 4.31
C LEU A 25 5.71 18.89 3.11
N ASN A 26 5.14 19.81 2.32
CA ASN A 26 5.82 20.43 1.19
C ASN A 26 5.88 21.95 1.41
N GLU A 27 7.01 22.57 1.10
CA GLU A 27 7.16 24.02 1.28
C GLU A 27 6.12 24.80 0.47
N GLY A 28 5.42 25.72 1.13
CA GLY A 28 4.41 26.58 0.50
C GLY A 28 3.09 25.88 0.14
N ALA A 29 2.91 24.61 0.51
CA ALA A 29 1.68 23.87 0.31
C ALA A 29 1.08 23.38 1.64
N GLU A 30 -0.23 23.17 1.64
CA GLU A 30 -0.92 22.57 2.78
C GLU A 30 -0.45 21.12 3.00
N PRO A 31 -0.37 20.65 4.28
CA PRO A 31 -0.06 19.26 4.59
C PRO A 31 -0.99 18.29 3.87
N GLN A 32 -0.43 17.25 3.27
CA GLN A 32 -1.20 16.20 2.60
C GLN A 32 -1.18 14.92 3.43
N GLU A 33 -2.37 14.38 3.69
CA GLU A 33 -2.51 13.04 4.29
C GLU A 33 -2.63 12.00 3.17
N ILE A 34 -1.73 11.01 3.16
CA ILE A 34 -1.75 9.90 2.20
C ILE A 34 -1.62 8.55 2.92
N PRO A 35 -2.21 7.46 2.39
CA PRO A 35 -1.94 6.12 2.89
C PRO A 35 -0.45 5.77 2.79
N GLY A 36 0.07 5.11 3.82
CA GLY A 36 1.47 4.74 3.96
C GLY A 36 1.66 3.53 4.87
N GLY A 37 2.89 3.36 5.37
CA GLY A 37 3.34 2.17 6.10
C GLY A 37 4.13 1.22 5.20
N SER A 38 5.27 0.74 5.69
CA SER A 38 6.18 -0.11 4.90
C SER A 38 5.51 -1.42 4.45
N PRO A 39 4.80 -2.16 5.32
CA PRO A 39 4.06 -3.36 4.92
C PRO A 39 2.95 -3.06 3.90
N ALA A 40 2.16 -2.00 4.11
CA ALA A 40 1.15 -1.56 3.15
C ALA A 40 1.72 -1.23 1.77
N ASN A 41 2.86 -0.51 1.72
CA ASN A 41 3.55 -0.17 0.47
C ASN A 41 4.09 -1.42 -0.25
N VAL A 42 4.59 -2.42 0.48
CA VAL A 42 5.03 -3.69 -0.10
C VAL A 42 3.84 -4.45 -0.71
N ALA A 43 2.73 -4.59 0.03
CA ALA A 43 1.53 -5.26 -0.47
C ALA A 43 0.99 -4.59 -1.74
N LEU A 44 0.89 -3.25 -1.73
CA LEU A 44 0.46 -2.46 -2.88
C LEU A 44 1.41 -2.61 -4.08
N GLY A 45 2.73 -2.60 -3.84
CA GLY A 45 3.73 -2.80 -4.88
C GLY A 45 3.63 -4.18 -5.53
N LEU A 46 3.48 -5.23 -4.73
CA LEU A 46 3.28 -6.60 -5.20
C LEU A 46 2.00 -6.72 -6.04
N ALA A 47 0.88 -6.17 -5.56
CA ALA A 47 -0.39 -6.16 -6.29
C ALA A 47 -0.27 -5.46 -7.65
N ARG A 48 0.37 -4.28 -7.69
CA ARG A 48 0.61 -3.53 -8.93
C ARG A 48 1.51 -4.25 -9.94
N LEU A 49 2.38 -5.15 -9.47
CA LEU A 49 3.24 -5.99 -10.31
C LEU A 49 2.56 -7.31 -10.74
N GLY A 50 1.28 -7.50 -10.41
CA GLY A 50 0.49 -8.66 -10.83
C GLY A 50 0.59 -9.86 -9.89
N ARG A 51 1.09 -9.69 -8.66
CA ARG A 51 1.03 -10.72 -7.62
C ARG A 51 -0.28 -10.61 -6.85
N ASP A 52 -0.90 -11.74 -6.53
CA ASP A 52 -2.02 -11.80 -5.60
C ASP A 52 -1.50 -11.54 -4.17
N ALA A 53 -1.76 -10.35 -3.64
CA ALA A 53 -1.17 -9.88 -2.39
C ALA A 53 -2.25 -9.43 -1.40
N GLU A 54 -2.14 -9.90 -0.17
CA GLU A 54 -3.00 -9.55 0.96
C GLU A 54 -2.20 -8.81 2.02
N LEU A 55 -2.80 -7.78 2.63
CA LEU A 55 -2.27 -7.11 3.80
C LEU A 55 -3.12 -7.48 5.02
N ASP A 56 -2.53 -8.16 5.98
CA ASP A 56 -3.13 -8.39 7.30
C ASP A 56 -2.56 -7.39 8.30
N CYS A 57 -3.41 -6.46 8.70
CA CYS A 57 -3.08 -5.40 9.62
C CYS A 57 -4.28 -5.01 10.48
N TRP A 58 -4.01 -4.43 11.64
CA TRP A 58 -5.05 -3.87 12.49
C TRP A 58 -5.22 -2.37 12.24
N ILE A 59 -6.42 -1.98 11.82
CA ILE A 59 -6.79 -0.58 11.57
C ILE A 59 -7.59 -0.01 12.75
N GLY A 60 -7.14 1.13 13.27
CA GLY A 60 -7.85 1.90 14.30
C GLY A 60 -9.17 2.51 13.80
N LYS A 61 -10.11 2.80 14.71
CA LYS A 61 -11.47 3.28 14.36
C LYS A 61 -11.58 4.80 14.13
N ALA A 62 -10.48 5.53 14.18
CA ALA A 62 -10.49 6.98 13.97
C ALA A 62 -10.70 7.33 12.49
N LEU A 63 -11.03 8.59 12.18
CA LEU A 63 -11.23 9.09 10.81
C LEU A 63 -10.07 8.69 9.87
N ARG A 64 -8.82 8.84 10.32
CA ARG A 64 -7.63 8.43 9.56
C ARG A 64 -7.57 6.93 9.30
N GLY A 65 -8.08 6.09 10.20
CA GLY A 65 -8.16 4.65 9.96
C GLY A 65 -9.20 4.27 8.90
N LEU A 66 -10.27 5.06 8.74
CA LEU A 66 -11.23 4.84 7.65
C LEU A 66 -10.61 5.10 6.26
N ALA A 67 -9.61 5.97 6.17
CA ALA A 67 -8.91 6.27 4.92
C ALA A 67 -8.00 5.13 4.42
N LEU A 68 -7.78 4.08 5.23
CA LEU A 68 -6.92 2.94 4.91
C LEU A 68 -7.70 1.68 4.51
N ARG A 69 -9.03 1.77 4.43
CA ARG A 69 -9.92 0.70 3.93
C ARG A 69 -10.26 0.92 2.47
#